data_AF-A0A9D4WJR3-F1
#
_entry.id   AF-A0A9D4WJR3-F1
#
_cell.length_a   1.000
_cell.length_b   1.000
_cell.length_c   1.000
_cell.angle_alpha   90.00
_cell.angle_beta   90.00
_cell.angle_gamma   90.00
#
_symmetry.space_group_name_H-M   'P 1'
#
loop_
_entity.id
_entity.type
_entity.pdbx_description
1 polymer ?
#
loop_
_entity_poly.entity_id
_entity_poly.type
_entity_poly.pdbx_seq_one_letter_code
_entity_poly.pdbx_strand_id
1 'polypeptide(L)'
;GKSMVRRDRSLGGKEVVVGLGSRSGVTAPIKRSLKNNKVAVQRKLPKWWPIVNNPNHSDFDFDLNEQEEYRRDAYRLVRAIIDSRMAAKDISESDIIQLRQLCRNSGVQVSVEPANIRDSLYRTSVNFVLDACSSAPTYSTSVSINGEDSQQFLAGFAENIGLENVRAATIVSAAVASRTRACLLQAWALEMQGKHVDALGELSKMCLILQVFPPEESSPEMEMVSRGLAKHLKLEQRKHLMFLFGKVCSEDSHGIAREALGLIHSQNYSAGQLEDNIP
;
A
#
# COMPACT_ATOMS: atom_id res chain seq x y z
N GLY A 1 -6.25 50.68 31.21
CA GLY A 1 -5.12 49.81 31.59
C GLY A 1 -4.80 48.90 30.43
N LYS A 2 -3.52 48.77 30.08
CA LYS A 2 -2.98 48.15 28.85
C LYS A 2 -3.56 46.74 28.57
N SER A 3 -4.12 46.53 27.38
CA SER A 3 -4.54 45.23 26.88
C SER A 3 -3.36 44.50 26.22
N MET A 4 -3.00 43.33 26.75
CA MET A 4 -2.02 42.43 26.15
C MET A 4 -2.65 41.70 24.96
N VAL A 5 -2.07 41.85 23.78
CA VAL A 5 -2.49 41.16 22.55
C VAL A 5 -1.53 39.99 22.31
N ARG A 6 -2.03 38.75 22.40
CA ARG A 6 -1.37 37.57 21.83
C ARG A 6 -2.08 37.22 20.52
N ARG A 7 -1.34 37.31 19.41
CA ARG A 7 -1.80 36.88 18.08
C ARG A 7 -1.67 35.38 17.98
N ASP A 8 -2.80 34.69 17.90
CA ASP A 8 -2.84 33.36 17.31
C ASP A 8 -2.91 33.54 15.78
N ARG A 9 -2.02 32.85 15.07
CA ARG A 9 -1.90 32.87 13.61
C ARG A 9 -2.33 31.52 13.09
N SER A 10 -3.63 31.28 13.08
CA SER A 10 -4.21 30.26 12.23
C SER A 10 -5.67 30.59 11.96
N LEU A 11 -6.07 30.39 10.70
CA LEU A 11 -7.39 30.66 10.11
C LEU A 11 -7.54 32.08 9.52
N GLY A 12 -7.59 32.09 8.19
CA GLY A 12 -7.59 33.28 7.34
C GLY A 12 -8.70 34.27 7.69
N GLY A 13 -8.33 35.55 7.55
CA GLY A 13 -9.17 36.70 7.83
C GLY A 13 -10.59 36.57 7.28
N LYS A 14 -11.53 36.54 8.22
CA LYS A 14 -12.85 37.16 8.08
C LYS A 14 -13.14 37.85 9.41
N GLU A 15 -13.11 39.17 9.37
CA GLU A 15 -13.57 40.00 10.48
C GLU A 15 -15.05 39.71 10.73
N VAL A 16 -15.42 39.41 11.97
CA VAL A 16 -16.81 39.27 12.37
C VAL A 16 -17.11 40.42 13.33
N VAL A 17 -17.79 41.44 12.81
CA VAL A 17 -18.34 42.55 13.59
C VAL A 17 -19.50 42.01 14.42
N VAL A 18 -19.38 42.02 15.74
CA VAL A 18 -20.46 41.64 16.66
C VAL A 18 -21.23 42.90 17.03
N GLY A 19 -22.33 43.17 16.32
CA GLY A 19 -23.31 44.17 16.71
C GLY A 19 -24.23 43.62 17.81
N LEU A 20 -24.22 44.25 18.99
CA LEU A 20 -25.25 44.07 20.02
C LEU A 20 -26.51 44.83 19.60
N GLY A 21 -27.66 44.15 19.48
CA GLY A 21 -28.92 44.84 19.15
C GLY A 21 -30.17 43.96 19.07
N SER A 22 -30.88 43.84 20.20
CA SER A 22 -32.32 43.66 20.44
C SER A 22 -33.28 43.06 19.38
N ARG A 23 -33.93 41.95 19.82
CA ARG A 23 -35.35 41.52 19.72
C ARG A 23 -36.09 41.35 18.35
N SER A 24 -36.67 40.15 18.27
CA SER A 24 -37.96 39.74 17.68
C SER A 24 -38.06 39.46 16.18
N GLY A 25 -38.37 38.20 15.84
CA GLY A 25 -38.83 37.81 14.50
C GLY A 25 -38.71 36.30 14.25
N VAL A 26 -39.84 35.60 14.27
CA VAL A 26 -40.01 34.15 14.06
C VAL A 26 -39.75 33.77 12.60
N THR A 27 -38.83 32.84 12.33
CA THR A 27 -38.85 31.98 11.12
C THR A 27 -38.14 30.64 11.38
N ALA A 28 -38.78 29.55 10.96
CA ALA A 28 -38.42 28.15 11.21
C ALA A 28 -37.03 27.74 10.64
N PRO A 29 -36.36 26.73 11.25
CA PRO A 29 -35.06 26.28 10.77
C PRO A 29 -35.20 25.34 9.57
N ILE A 30 -34.72 25.80 8.42
CA ILE A 30 -34.47 24.97 7.24
C ILE A 30 -33.36 23.97 7.60
N LYS A 31 -33.74 22.71 7.86
CA LYS A 31 -32.81 21.58 7.96
C LYS A 31 -32.18 21.32 6.58
N ARG A 32 -31.03 21.93 6.30
CA ARG A 32 -30.14 21.48 5.22
C ARG A 32 -29.46 20.19 5.67
N SER A 33 -30.13 19.07 5.40
CA SER A 33 -29.53 17.74 5.41
C SER A 33 -28.46 17.69 4.31
N LEU A 34 -27.21 17.96 4.68
CA LEU A 34 -26.06 17.56 3.88
C LEU A 34 -25.99 16.03 3.96
N LYS A 35 -26.71 15.37 3.04
CA LYS A 35 -26.48 13.96 2.73
C LYS A 35 -25.08 13.85 2.15
N ASN A 36 -24.10 13.58 3.01
CA ASN A 36 -22.83 13.02 2.60
C ASN A 36 -23.11 11.65 1.98
N ASN A 37 -23.36 11.62 0.68
CA ASN A 37 -23.23 10.41 -0.13
C ASN A 37 -21.73 10.06 -0.22
N LYS A 38 -21.15 9.60 0.89
CA LYS A 38 -20.03 8.68 0.81
C LYS A 38 -20.63 7.38 0.30
N VAL A 39 -20.61 7.20 -1.02
CA VAL A 39 -20.73 5.88 -1.61
C VAL A 39 -19.57 5.09 -1.01
N ALA A 40 -19.86 4.31 0.03
CA ALA A 40 -18.94 3.33 0.55
C ALA A 40 -18.82 2.29 -0.56
N VAL A 41 -17.89 2.54 -1.48
CA VAL A 41 -17.45 1.53 -2.44
C VAL A 41 -17.02 0.36 -1.58
N GLN A 42 -17.81 -0.71 -1.56
CA GLN A 42 -17.44 -1.94 -0.90
C GLN A 42 -16.15 -2.38 -1.58
N ARG A 43 -15.03 -2.24 -0.86
CA ARG A 43 -13.72 -2.63 -1.38
C ARG A 43 -13.72 -4.15 -1.48
N LYS A 44 -13.87 -4.63 -2.72
CA LYS A 44 -13.71 -6.04 -3.05
C LYS A 44 -12.24 -6.42 -2.86
N LEU A 45 -11.99 -7.68 -2.52
CA LEU A 45 -10.63 -8.21 -2.53
C LEU A 45 -10.05 -8.16 -3.95
N PRO A 46 -8.78 -7.74 -4.11
CA PRO A 46 -8.11 -7.78 -5.41
C PRO A 46 -8.05 -9.20 -5.97
N LYS A 47 -7.99 -9.33 -7.31
CA LYS A 47 -7.93 -10.62 -8.00
C LYS A 47 -6.73 -11.49 -7.59
N TRP A 48 -5.64 -10.86 -7.18
CA TRP A 48 -4.42 -11.54 -6.73
C TRP A 48 -4.50 -12.01 -5.28
N TRP A 49 -5.50 -11.57 -4.51
CA TRP A 49 -5.67 -12.07 -3.15
C TRP A 49 -6.01 -13.57 -3.20
N PRO A 50 -5.29 -14.44 -2.46
CA PRO A 50 -5.52 -15.87 -2.52
C PRO A 50 -6.96 -16.22 -2.19
N ILE A 51 -7.57 -17.05 -3.04
CA ILE A 51 -8.86 -17.64 -2.72
C ILE A 51 -8.61 -18.63 -1.59
N VAL A 52 -9.22 -18.37 -0.45
CA VAL A 52 -9.26 -19.34 0.66
C VAL A 52 -10.18 -20.47 0.21
N ASN A 53 -9.64 -21.42 -0.54
CA ASN A 53 -10.27 -22.74 -0.68
C ASN A 53 -10.05 -23.40 0.66
N ASN A 54 -10.98 -23.22 1.61
CA ASN A 54 -10.95 -23.87 2.92
C ASN A 54 -10.41 -25.32 2.79
N PRO A 55 -9.18 -25.60 3.22
CA PRO A 55 -8.90 -26.89 3.82
C PRO A 55 -9.09 -26.66 5.32
N ASN A 56 -10.27 -26.18 5.72
CA ASN A 56 -10.63 -26.29 7.12
C ASN A 56 -10.68 -27.78 7.38
N HIS A 57 -9.78 -28.22 8.25
CA HIS A 57 -9.35 -29.59 8.47
C HIS A 57 -8.29 -30.06 7.48
N SER A 58 -7.05 -29.60 7.70
CA SER A 58 -5.99 -30.59 7.68
C SER A 58 -6.36 -31.68 8.69
N ASP A 59 -6.49 -32.92 8.22
CA ASP A 59 -6.71 -34.18 8.96
C ASP A 59 -5.64 -34.49 10.05
N PHE A 60 -4.98 -33.46 10.60
CA PHE A 60 -4.09 -33.61 11.73
C PHE A 60 -4.93 -33.53 13.01
N ASP A 61 -5.18 -34.71 13.56
CA ASP A 61 -5.65 -34.92 14.94
C ASP A 61 -4.57 -34.41 15.90
N PHE A 62 -4.52 -33.08 16.10
CA PHE A 62 -3.60 -32.47 17.05
C PHE A 62 -4.05 -32.79 18.47
N ASP A 63 -3.11 -33.27 19.29
CA ASP A 63 -3.33 -33.34 20.73
C ASP A 63 -3.65 -31.92 21.24
N LEU A 64 -4.79 -31.78 21.92
CA LEU A 64 -5.26 -30.51 22.49
C LEU A 64 -4.19 -29.89 23.42
N ASN A 65 -3.36 -30.71 24.06
CA ASN A 65 -2.24 -30.22 24.89
C ASN A 65 -1.13 -29.57 24.07
N GLU A 66 -0.78 -30.13 22.92
CA GLU A 66 0.24 -29.58 22.02
C GLU A 66 -0.25 -28.26 21.40
N GLN A 67 -1.51 -28.22 20.97
CA GLN A 67 -2.10 -26.99 20.42
C GLN A 67 -2.12 -25.84 21.44
N GLU A 68 -2.38 -26.16 22.72
CA GLU A 68 -2.36 -25.19 23.81
C GLU A 68 -0.94 -24.68 24.12
N GLU A 69 0.10 -25.52 23.95
CA GLU A 69 1.49 -25.11 24.06
C GLU A 69 1.89 -24.15 22.92
N TYR A 70 1.56 -24.51 21.67
CA TYR A 70 1.77 -23.61 20.52
C TYR A 70 1.06 -22.28 20.69
N ARG A 71 -0.14 -22.30 21.28
CA ARG A 71 -0.88 -21.07 21.60
C ARG A 71 -0.14 -20.22 22.62
N ARG A 72 0.32 -20.80 23.72
CA ARG A 72 1.12 -20.08 24.73
C ARG A 72 2.38 -19.47 24.11
N ASP A 73 3.04 -20.22 23.24
CA ASP A 73 4.26 -19.80 22.57
C ASP A 73 4.01 -18.65 21.58
N ALA A 74 2.94 -18.72 20.79
CA ALA A 74 2.55 -17.66 19.87
C ALA A 74 2.20 -16.36 20.61
N TYR A 75 1.42 -16.43 21.71
CA TYR A 75 1.11 -15.24 22.52
C TYR A 75 2.35 -14.68 23.25
N ARG A 76 3.28 -15.53 23.67
CA ARG A 76 4.56 -15.09 24.24
C ARG A 76 5.38 -14.31 23.22
N LEU A 77 5.46 -14.79 21.97
CA LEU A 77 6.14 -14.10 20.88
C LEU A 77 5.47 -12.77 20.53
N VAL A 78 4.14 -12.75 20.39
CA VAL A 78 3.38 -11.50 20.18
C VAL A 78 3.66 -10.48 21.28
N ARG A 79 3.73 -10.93 22.55
CA ARG A 79 4.06 -10.04 23.66
C ARG A 79 5.46 -9.47 23.54
N ALA A 80 6.45 -10.29 23.19
CA ALA A 80 7.82 -9.82 22.98
C ALA A 80 7.93 -8.79 21.84
N ILE A 81 7.18 -8.98 20.75
CA ILE A 81 7.08 -8.02 19.63
C ILE A 81 6.49 -6.70 20.11
N ILE A 82 5.37 -6.75 20.85
CA ILE A 82 4.71 -5.56 21.41
C ILE A 82 5.66 -4.82 22.34
N ASP A 83 6.28 -5.51 23.29
CA ASP A 83 7.17 -4.89 24.27
C ASP A 83 8.40 -4.26 23.59
N SER A 84 8.94 -4.92 22.55
CA SER A 84 10.03 -4.38 21.73
C SER A 84 9.60 -3.11 20.98
N ARG A 85 8.38 -3.11 20.41
CA ARG A 85 7.83 -1.94 19.73
C ARG A 85 7.57 -0.78 20.68
N MET A 86 7.09 -1.06 21.89
CA MET A 86 6.90 -0.06 22.94
C MET A 86 8.24 0.52 23.42
N ALA A 87 9.32 -0.26 23.35
CA ALA A 87 10.69 0.20 23.55
C ALA A 87 11.29 0.91 22.31
N ALA A 88 10.47 1.29 21.33
CA ALA A 88 10.85 1.94 20.07
C ALA A 88 11.86 1.16 19.22
N LYS A 89 11.90 -0.18 19.38
CA LYS A 89 12.68 -1.06 18.50
C LYS A 89 11.85 -1.43 17.27
N ASP A 90 12.55 -1.77 16.21
CA ASP A 90 11.93 -2.28 14.99
C ASP A 90 11.51 -3.74 15.18
N ILE A 91 10.45 -4.12 14.47
CA ILE A 91 9.93 -5.50 14.45
C ILE A 91 10.86 -6.30 13.55
N SER A 92 11.42 -7.41 14.05
CA SER A 92 12.36 -8.21 13.28
C SER A 92 11.65 -9.11 12.26
N GLU A 93 12.31 -9.37 11.14
CA GLU A 93 11.85 -10.33 10.13
C GLU A 93 11.74 -11.75 10.71
N SER A 94 12.68 -12.11 11.59
CA SER A 94 12.65 -13.40 12.29
C SER A 94 11.42 -13.58 13.16
N ASP A 95 10.93 -12.53 13.83
CA ASP A 95 9.72 -12.60 14.65
C ASP A 95 8.49 -12.84 13.77
N ILE A 96 8.43 -12.19 12.60
CA ILE A 96 7.34 -12.35 11.63
C ILE A 96 7.31 -13.78 11.09
N ILE A 97 8.46 -14.32 10.68
CA ILE A 97 8.58 -15.70 10.17
C ILE A 97 8.21 -16.71 11.26
N GLN A 98 8.76 -16.56 12.47
CA GLN A 98 8.48 -17.46 13.59
C GLN A 98 6.99 -17.45 13.96
N LEU A 99 6.36 -16.27 13.99
CA LEU A 99 4.94 -16.17 14.29
C LEU A 99 4.09 -16.86 13.21
N ARG A 100 4.41 -16.65 11.93
CA ARG A 100 3.72 -17.35 10.83
C ARG A 100 3.90 -18.86 10.94
N GLN A 101 5.10 -19.35 11.22
CA GLN A 101 5.38 -20.78 11.40
C GLN A 101 4.57 -21.40 12.53
N LEU A 102 4.58 -20.77 13.72
CA LEU A 102 3.84 -21.24 14.88
C LEU A 102 2.35 -21.36 14.57
N CYS A 103 1.75 -20.30 14.01
CA CYS A 103 0.34 -20.27 13.68
C CYS A 103 -0.03 -21.25 12.55
N ARG A 104 0.80 -21.36 11.51
CA ARG A 104 0.56 -22.29 10.40
C ARG A 104 0.65 -23.75 10.82
N ASN A 105 1.63 -24.11 11.65
CA ASN A 105 1.85 -25.48 12.05
C ASN A 105 0.79 -25.99 13.04
N SER A 106 0.21 -25.11 13.85
CA SER A 106 -0.73 -25.47 14.93
C SER A 106 -2.19 -25.09 14.66
N GLY A 107 -2.45 -24.35 13.57
CA GLY A 107 -3.76 -23.75 13.30
C GLY A 107 -4.15 -22.62 14.26
N VAL A 108 -3.25 -22.19 15.15
CA VAL A 108 -3.55 -21.15 16.15
C VAL A 108 -3.62 -19.78 15.50
N GLN A 109 -4.65 -19.01 15.86
CA GLN A 109 -4.76 -17.58 15.57
C GLN A 109 -4.48 -16.76 16.83
N VAL A 110 -3.69 -15.70 16.69
CA VAL A 110 -3.38 -14.73 17.74
C VAL A 110 -4.07 -13.40 17.42
N SER A 111 -5.05 -13.00 18.22
CA SER A 111 -5.62 -11.66 18.03
C SER A 111 -4.65 -10.63 18.60
N VAL A 112 -3.97 -9.88 17.73
CA VAL A 112 -3.03 -8.83 18.15
C VAL A 112 -3.81 -7.55 18.43
N GLU A 113 -3.78 -7.11 19.69
CA GLU A 113 -4.29 -5.81 20.12
C GLU A 113 -3.18 -5.02 20.84
N PRO A 114 -3.17 -3.68 20.74
CA PRO A 114 -4.12 -2.81 20.04
C PRO A 114 -3.97 -2.79 18.50
N ALA A 115 -5.06 -2.46 17.81
CA ALA A 115 -5.14 -2.44 16.33
C ALA A 115 -4.04 -1.65 15.61
N ASN A 116 -3.49 -0.59 16.21
CA ASN A 116 -2.37 0.16 15.63
C ASN A 116 -1.07 -0.65 15.60
N ILE A 117 -0.82 -1.49 16.61
CA ILE A 117 0.34 -2.39 16.63
C ILE A 117 0.12 -3.52 15.63
N ARG A 118 -1.08 -4.09 15.55
CA ARG A 118 -1.45 -5.09 14.53
C ARG A 118 -1.19 -4.58 13.12
N ASP A 119 -1.68 -3.37 12.80
CA ASP A 119 -1.44 -2.73 11.51
C ASP A 119 0.05 -2.45 11.26
N SER A 120 0.79 -2.01 12.28
CA SER A 120 2.23 -1.77 12.17
C SER A 120 2.99 -3.06 11.90
N LEU A 121 2.67 -4.13 12.63
CA LEU A 121 3.24 -5.46 12.44
C LEU A 121 2.98 -5.94 11.01
N TYR A 122 1.73 -5.85 10.55
CA TYR A 122 1.38 -6.24 9.18
C TYR A 122 2.11 -5.41 8.13
N ARG A 123 2.25 -4.09 8.31
CA ARG A 123 3.03 -3.22 7.40
C ARG A 123 4.49 -3.64 7.33
N THR A 124 5.11 -3.99 8.46
CA THR A 124 6.48 -4.51 8.47
C THR A 124 6.57 -5.82 7.70
N SER A 125 5.62 -6.74 7.88
CA SER A 125 5.56 -7.99 7.12
C SER A 125 5.40 -7.76 5.62
N VAL A 126 4.55 -6.80 5.21
CA VAL A 126 4.42 -6.41 3.80
C VAL A 126 5.73 -5.87 3.25
N ASN A 127 6.42 -4.98 3.97
CA ASN A 127 7.70 -4.45 3.52
C ASN A 127 8.75 -5.56 3.36
N PHE A 128 8.85 -6.46 4.33
CA PHE A 128 9.71 -7.65 4.26
C PHE A 128 9.45 -8.49 2.99
N VAL A 129 8.17 -8.78 2.69
CA VAL A 129 7.80 -9.52 1.47
C VAL A 129 8.20 -8.74 0.21
N LEU A 130 7.92 -7.43 0.16
CA LEU A 130 8.29 -6.60 -0.98
C LEU A 130 9.82 -6.46 -1.15
N ASP A 131 10.59 -6.48 -0.05
CA ASP A 131 12.05 -6.50 -0.06
C ASP A 131 12.58 -7.82 -0.63
N ALA A 132 11.96 -8.95 -0.25
CA ALA A 132 12.26 -10.26 -0.82
C ALA A 132 11.96 -10.30 -2.33
N CYS A 133 10.82 -9.75 -2.77
CA CYS A 133 10.50 -9.59 -4.19
C CYS A 133 11.51 -8.70 -4.93
N SER A 134 11.93 -7.60 -4.31
CA SER A 134 12.90 -6.65 -4.91
C SER A 134 14.29 -7.25 -5.08
N SER A 135 14.66 -8.20 -4.22
CA SER A 135 15.99 -8.82 -4.19
C SER A 135 16.07 -10.10 -5.02
N ALA A 136 14.94 -10.60 -5.50
CA ALA A 136 14.89 -11.81 -6.32
C ALA A 136 15.52 -11.58 -7.71
N PRO A 137 16.08 -12.63 -8.34
CA PRO A 137 16.54 -12.55 -9.72
C PRO A 137 15.42 -12.09 -10.68
N THR A 138 15.77 -11.34 -11.71
CA THR A 138 14.81 -10.73 -12.65
C THR A 138 13.99 -11.73 -13.48
N TYR A 139 14.46 -12.98 -13.59
CA TYR A 139 13.74 -14.07 -14.26
C TYR A 139 12.77 -14.81 -13.32
N SER A 140 12.79 -14.52 -12.02
CA SER A 140 11.87 -15.13 -11.07
C SER A 140 10.46 -14.65 -11.33
N THR A 141 9.49 -15.56 -11.30
CA THR A 141 8.06 -15.26 -11.43
C THR A 141 7.32 -15.30 -10.09
N SER A 142 7.99 -15.76 -9.04
CA SER A 142 7.46 -15.85 -7.67
C SER A 142 8.60 -15.78 -6.65
N VAL A 143 8.25 -15.47 -5.39
CA VAL A 143 9.14 -15.57 -4.23
C VAL A 143 8.46 -16.44 -3.19
N SER A 144 9.21 -17.41 -2.68
CA SER A 144 8.76 -18.19 -1.53
C SER A 144 9.33 -17.65 -0.22
N ILE A 145 8.45 -17.47 0.76
CA ILE A 145 8.79 -17.04 2.10
C ILE A 145 8.45 -18.20 3.02
N ASN A 146 9.47 -18.82 3.61
CA ASN A 146 9.30 -19.98 4.48
C ASN A 146 8.47 -21.12 3.83
N GLY A 147 8.72 -21.38 2.55
CA GLY A 147 8.02 -22.42 1.79
C GLY A 147 6.59 -22.07 1.39
N GLU A 148 6.16 -20.81 1.54
CA GLU A 148 4.84 -20.31 1.09
C GLU A 148 5.02 -19.35 -0.08
N ASP A 149 4.04 -19.27 -0.97
CA ASP A 149 3.99 -18.15 -1.92
C ASP A 149 3.77 -16.82 -1.19
N SER A 150 4.31 -15.73 -1.74
CA SER A 150 4.26 -14.39 -1.14
C SER A 150 2.84 -13.89 -0.86
N GLN A 151 1.88 -14.18 -1.75
CA GLN A 151 0.47 -13.80 -1.53
C GLN A 151 -0.15 -14.64 -0.41
N GLN A 152 0.13 -15.94 -0.40
CA GLN A 152 -0.36 -16.88 0.62
C GLN A 152 0.20 -16.55 2.00
N PHE A 153 1.48 -16.21 2.08
CA PHE A 153 2.14 -15.78 3.30
C PHE A 153 1.43 -14.55 3.89
N LEU A 154 1.21 -13.50 3.09
CA LEU A 154 0.58 -12.27 3.54
C LEU A 154 -0.90 -12.44 3.91
N ALA A 155 -1.64 -13.26 3.18
CA ALA A 155 -3.04 -13.54 3.48
C ALA A 155 -3.17 -14.36 4.77
N GLY A 156 -2.38 -15.42 4.89
CA GLY A 156 -2.38 -16.26 6.09
C GLY A 156 -1.84 -15.53 7.32
N PHE A 157 -0.83 -14.67 7.17
CA PHE A 157 -0.34 -13.86 8.27
C PHE A 157 -1.38 -12.84 8.73
N ALA A 158 -2.16 -12.24 7.82
CA ALA A 158 -3.27 -11.37 8.18
C ALA A 158 -4.31 -12.11 9.04
N GLU A 159 -4.70 -13.31 8.63
CA GLU A 159 -5.60 -14.17 9.39
C GLU A 159 -5.03 -14.52 10.77
N ASN A 160 -3.75 -14.93 10.82
CA ASN A 160 -3.09 -15.30 12.06
C ASN A 160 -3.08 -14.18 13.11
N ILE A 161 -2.96 -12.91 12.68
CA ILE A 161 -2.93 -11.77 13.61
C ILE A 161 -4.32 -11.14 13.87
N GLY A 162 -5.38 -11.68 13.24
CA GLY A 162 -6.75 -11.14 13.34
C GLY A 162 -6.99 -9.86 12.52
N LEU A 163 -6.33 -9.70 11.37
CA LEU A 163 -6.53 -8.57 10.45
C LEU A 163 -7.49 -8.95 9.32
N GLU A 164 -8.52 -8.14 9.10
CA GLU A 164 -9.49 -8.34 8.01
C GLU A 164 -8.80 -8.34 6.63
N ASN A 165 -9.11 -9.33 5.79
CA ASN A 165 -8.52 -9.50 4.45
C ASN A 165 -8.64 -8.24 3.58
N VAL A 166 -9.77 -7.53 3.61
CA VAL A 166 -9.95 -6.30 2.81
C VAL A 166 -9.00 -5.19 3.26
N ARG A 167 -8.80 -5.06 4.57
CA ARG A 167 -7.86 -4.11 5.16
C ARG A 167 -6.42 -4.51 4.87
N ALA A 168 -6.10 -5.79 5.00
CA ALA A 168 -4.80 -6.36 4.68
C ALA A 168 -4.42 -6.11 3.21
N ALA A 169 -5.30 -6.46 2.28
CA ALA A 169 -5.14 -6.20 0.84
C ALA A 169 -4.93 -4.70 0.55
N THR A 170 -5.71 -3.83 1.19
CA THR A 170 -5.54 -2.37 1.07
C THR A 170 -4.13 -1.92 1.51
N ILE A 171 -3.60 -2.48 2.60
CA ILE A 171 -2.25 -2.15 3.08
C ILE A 171 -1.20 -2.58 2.05
N VAL A 172 -1.35 -3.77 1.47
CA VAL A 172 -0.45 -4.27 0.41
C VAL A 172 -0.50 -3.36 -0.82
N SER A 173 -1.70 -3.07 -1.35
CA SER A 173 -1.87 -2.21 -2.52
C SER A 173 -1.28 -0.81 -2.30
N ALA A 174 -1.48 -0.23 -1.12
CA ALA A 174 -0.90 1.07 -0.77
C ALA A 174 0.64 1.00 -0.68
N ALA A 175 1.20 -0.08 -0.15
CA ALA A 175 2.65 -0.28 -0.06
C ALA A 175 3.27 -0.45 -1.45
N VAL A 176 2.67 -1.26 -2.32
CA VAL A 176 3.07 -1.42 -3.73
C VAL A 176 3.09 -0.06 -4.42
N ALA A 177 2.01 0.72 -4.29
CA ALA A 177 1.92 2.04 -4.90
C ALA A 177 2.98 3.02 -4.41
N SER A 178 3.20 3.07 -3.09
CA SER A 178 4.24 3.90 -2.48
C SER A 178 5.63 3.50 -3.03
N ARG A 179 5.87 2.20 -3.18
CA ARG A 179 7.14 1.66 -3.67
C ARG A 179 7.37 1.94 -5.14
N THR A 180 6.33 1.77 -5.98
CA THR A 180 6.36 2.15 -7.40
C THR A 180 6.76 3.61 -7.56
N ARG A 181 6.13 4.52 -6.80
CA ARG A 181 6.48 5.94 -6.86
C ARG A 181 7.94 6.19 -6.45
N ALA A 182 8.35 5.63 -5.32
CA ALA A 182 9.70 5.84 -4.77
C ALA A 182 10.78 5.33 -5.74
N CYS A 183 10.61 4.12 -6.26
CA CYS A 183 11.49 3.50 -7.25
C CYS A 183 11.61 4.38 -8.51
N LEU A 184 10.49 4.84 -9.10
CA LEU A 184 10.52 5.67 -10.31
C LEU A 184 11.24 7.01 -10.09
N LEU A 185 11.03 7.64 -8.93
CA LEU A 185 11.75 8.87 -8.57
C LEU A 185 13.23 8.64 -8.34
N GLN A 186 13.60 7.53 -7.68
CA GLN A 186 14.98 7.18 -7.41
C GLN A 186 15.72 6.81 -8.70
N ALA A 187 15.11 6.03 -9.57
CA ALA A 187 15.65 5.71 -10.89
C ALA A 187 15.87 6.97 -11.73
N TRP A 188 14.94 7.94 -11.68
CA TRP A 188 15.14 9.23 -12.34
C TRP A 188 16.32 10.01 -11.75
N ALA A 189 16.45 10.03 -10.43
CA ALA A 189 17.57 10.70 -9.77
C ALA A 189 18.92 10.09 -10.16
N LEU A 190 18.99 8.75 -10.29
CA LEU A 190 20.17 8.03 -10.74
C LEU A 190 20.48 8.30 -12.21
N GLU A 191 19.46 8.32 -13.08
CA GLU A 191 19.62 8.65 -14.49
C GLU A 191 20.15 10.08 -14.69
N MET A 192 19.64 11.05 -13.92
CA MET A 192 20.15 12.43 -13.92
C MET A 192 21.60 12.56 -13.42
N GLN A 193 22.07 11.59 -12.63
CA GLN A 193 23.47 11.50 -12.19
C GLN A 193 24.37 10.76 -13.20
N GLY A 194 23.83 10.30 -14.34
CA GLY A 194 24.54 9.49 -15.32
C GLY A 194 24.77 8.04 -14.88
N LYS A 195 24.13 7.60 -13.79
CA LYS A 195 24.24 6.24 -13.24
C LYS A 195 23.22 5.30 -13.88
N HIS A 196 23.36 5.08 -15.18
CA HIS A 196 22.36 4.36 -15.98
C HIS A 196 22.13 2.92 -15.50
N VAL A 197 23.20 2.19 -15.19
CA VAL A 197 23.11 0.80 -14.72
C VAL A 197 22.38 0.73 -13.37
N ASP A 198 22.68 1.66 -12.46
CA ASP A 198 22.00 1.75 -11.16
C ASP A 198 20.53 2.12 -11.34
N ALA A 199 20.19 2.99 -12.29
CA ALA A 199 18.81 3.33 -12.60
C ALA A 199 18.02 2.12 -13.11
N LEU A 200 18.60 1.30 -13.99
CA LEU A 200 18.00 0.05 -14.44
C LEU A 200 17.84 -0.95 -13.31
N GLY A 201 18.85 -1.09 -12.44
CA GLY A 201 18.80 -1.93 -11.25
C GLY A 201 17.78 -1.46 -10.21
N GLU A 202 17.52 -0.15 -10.12
CA GLU A 202 16.45 0.38 -9.29
C GLU A 202 15.07 0.03 -9.86
N LEU A 203 14.87 0.20 -11.17
CA LEU A 203 13.62 -0.12 -11.85
C LEU A 203 13.31 -1.63 -11.82
N SER A 204 14.33 -2.49 -11.90
CA SER A 204 14.13 -3.94 -11.89
C SER A 204 13.53 -4.45 -10.58
N LYS A 205 13.73 -3.75 -9.45
CA LYS A 205 13.13 -4.08 -8.14
C LYS A 205 11.60 -4.12 -8.20
N MET A 206 10.99 -3.38 -9.13
CA MET A 206 9.54 -3.33 -9.26
C MET A 206 8.95 -4.43 -10.11
N CYS A 207 9.73 -5.11 -10.97
CA CYS A 207 9.16 -6.07 -11.92
C CYS A 207 8.40 -7.18 -11.22
N LEU A 208 9.05 -7.86 -10.26
CA LEU A 208 8.41 -8.97 -9.56
C LEU A 208 7.31 -8.51 -8.61
N ILE A 209 7.45 -7.33 -8.00
CA ILE A 209 6.39 -6.76 -7.15
C ILE A 209 5.11 -6.54 -7.96
N LEU A 210 5.20 -5.95 -9.15
CA LEU A 210 4.03 -5.68 -9.99
C LEU A 210 3.43 -6.95 -10.59
N GLN A 211 4.24 -8.00 -10.77
CA GLN A 211 3.76 -9.31 -11.20
C GLN A 211 3.04 -10.07 -10.08
N VAL A 212 3.57 -10.06 -8.85
CA VAL A 212 2.99 -10.76 -7.70
C VAL A 212 1.80 -9.98 -7.12
N PHE A 213 1.87 -8.65 -7.07
CA PHE A 213 0.82 -7.80 -6.51
C PHE A 213 0.33 -6.77 -7.54
N PRO A 214 -0.25 -7.22 -8.67
CA PRO A 214 -0.68 -6.32 -9.73
C PRO A 214 -1.78 -5.37 -9.20
N PRO A 215 -1.56 -4.04 -9.22
CA PRO A 215 -2.62 -3.10 -8.94
C PRO A 215 -3.80 -3.31 -9.91
N GLU A 216 -5.02 -3.04 -9.44
CA GLU A 216 -6.17 -3.03 -10.33
C GLU A 216 -6.03 -1.90 -11.36
N GLU A 217 -6.52 -2.15 -12.58
CA GLU A 217 -6.57 -1.13 -13.63
C GLU A 217 -7.37 0.08 -13.15
N SER A 218 -6.82 1.28 -13.36
CA SER A 218 -7.44 2.54 -12.89
C SER A 218 -7.69 2.58 -11.37
N SER A 219 -6.84 1.92 -10.59
CA SER A 219 -6.93 1.94 -9.13
C SER A 219 -6.64 3.33 -8.54
N PRO A 220 -7.32 3.73 -7.45
CA PRO A 220 -7.06 5.02 -6.82
C PRO A 220 -5.60 5.14 -6.33
N GLU A 221 -4.98 4.02 -5.93
CA GLU A 221 -3.57 3.97 -5.55
C GLU A 221 -2.64 4.34 -6.72
N MET A 222 -2.85 3.78 -7.93
CA MET A 222 -2.03 4.13 -9.11
C MET A 222 -2.33 5.53 -9.64
N GLU A 223 -3.57 5.99 -9.53
CA GLU A 223 -3.91 7.39 -9.84
C GLU A 223 -3.13 8.37 -8.94
N MET A 224 -3.01 8.05 -7.64
CA MET A 224 -2.20 8.84 -6.72
C MET A 224 -0.71 8.80 -7.06
N VAL A 225 -0.19 7.67 -7.55
CA VAL A 225 1.20 7.57 -8.06
C VAL A 225 1.38 8.49 -9.26
N SER A 226 0.51 8.42 -10.26
CA SER A 226 0.65 9.21 -11.50
C SER A 226 0.55 10.71 -11.26
N ARG A 227 -0.46 11.17 -10.52
CA ARG A 227 -0.60 12.56 -10.07
C ARG A 227 0.59 13.00 -9.24
N GLY A 228 1.12 12.07 -8.45
CA GLY A 228 2.31 12.24 -7.65
C GLY A 228 3.57 12.51 -8.46
N LEU A 229 3.86 11.65 -9.43
CA LEU A 229 5.01 11.75 -10.31
C LEU A 229 4.93 12.99 -11.22
N ALA A 230 3.73 13.33 -11.71
CA ALA A 230 3.51 14.51 -12.53
C ALA A 230 3.90 15.84 -11.84
N LYS A 231 3.95 15.87 -10.50
CA LYS A 231 4.44 17.04 -9.74
C LYS A 231 5.96 17.20 -9.78
N HIS A 232 6.71 16.14 -10.05
CA HIS A 232 8.17 16.12 -10.01
C HIS A 232 8.81 15.86 -11.37
N LEU A 233 8.07 15.26 -12.32
CA LEU A 233 8.57 14.80 -13.60
C LEU A 233 7.77 15.39 -14.76
N LYS A 234 8.49 15.93 -15.76
CA LYS A 234 7.93 16.37 -17.04
C LYS A 234 7.47 15.17 -17.87
N LEU A 235 6.61 15.42 -18.86
CA LEU A 235 6.09 14.37 -19.75
C LEU A 235 7.21 13.56 -20.42
N GLU A 236 8.22 14.23 -20.97
CA GLU A 236 9.35 13.56 -21.63
C GLU A 236 10.19 12.70 -20.67
N GLN A 237 10.32 13.13 -19.41
CA GLN A 237 11.02 12.35 -18.38
C GLN A 237 10.24 11.09 -18.02
N ARG A 238 8.91 11.18 -17.96
CA ARG A 238 8.04 10.03 -17.73
C ARG A 238 8.08 9.05 -18.91
N LYS A 239 8.12 9.54 -20.15
CA LYS A 239 8.33 8.70 -21.35
C LYS A 239 9.70 8.01 -21.33
N HIS A 240 10.75 8.72 -20.92
CA HIS A 240 12.09 8.14 -20.78
C HIS A 240 12.12 7.02 -19.75
N LEU A 241 11.54 7.25 -18.56
CA LEU A 241 11.40 6.19 -17.54
C LEU A 241 10.61 4.99 -18.04
N MET A 242 9.54 5.20 -18.82
CA MET A 242 8.80 4.10 -19.45
C MET A 242 9.69 3.28 -20.38
N PHE A 243 10.50 3.95 -21.20
CA PHE A 243 11.46 3.28 -22.08
C PHE A 243 12.49 2.46 -21.28
N LEU A 244 13.04 3.03 -20.20
CA LEU A 244 13.97 2.30 -19.32
C LEU A 244 13.31 1.10 -18.63
N PHE A 245 12.09 1.28 -18.14
CA PHE A 245 11.32 0.22 -17.50
C PHE A 245 11.07 -0.95 -18.46
N GLY A 246 10.76 -0.65 -19.72
CA GLY A 246 10.57 -1.66 -20.77
C GLY A 246 11.82 -2.49 -21.09
N LYS A 247 13.02 -2.04 -20.69
CA LYS A 247 14.26 -2.83 -20.84
C LYS A 247 14.47 -3.86 -19.74
N VAL A 248 13.81 -3.72 -18.59
CA VAL A 248 14.07 -4.55 -17.39
C VAL A 248 12.88 -5.41 -16.98
N CYS A 249 11.65 -5.00 -17.29
CA CYS A 249 10.44 -5.73 -16.90
C CYS A 249 9.69 -6.34 -18.09
N SER A 250 8.94 -7.41 -17.81
CA SER A 250 8.07 -8.09 -18.78
C SER A 250 6.89 -7.21 -19.22
N GLU A 251 6.30 -7.56 -20.37
CA GLU A 251 5.18 -6.83 -20.99
C GLU A 251 3.95 -6.72 -20.06
N ASP A 252 3.71 -7.72 -19.21
CA ASP A 252 2.60 -7.73 -18.24
C ASP A 252 2.66 -6.52 -17.29
N SER A 253 3.86 -6.09 -16.91
CA SER A 253 4.06 -4.94 -16.04
C SER A 253 4.03 -3.59 -16.78
N HIS A 254 4.08 -3.59 -18.11
CA HIS A 254 4.13 -2.35 -18.90
C HIS A 254 2.83 -1.57 -18.83
N GLY A 255 1.68 -2.25 -18.79
CA GLY A 255 0.37 -1.60 -18.62
C GLY A 255 0.32 -0.81 -17.31
N ILE A 256 0.70 -1.46 -16.22
CA ILE A 256 0.74 -0.88 -14.87
C ILE A 256 1.75 0.27 -14.81
N ALA A 257 2.96 0.09 -15.35
CA ALA A 257 3.97 1.16 -15.37
C ALA A 257 3.52 2.37 -16.20
N ARG A 258 2.84 2.14 -17.33
CA ARG A 258 2.27 3.20 -18.17
C ARG A 258 1.18 3.97 -17.43
N GLU A 259 0.35 3.29 -16.64
CA GLU A 259 -0.63 3.90 -15.74
C GLU A 259 0.04 4.75 -14.66
N ALA A 260 0.99 4.16 -13.93
CA ALA A 260 1.74 4.82 -12.87
C ALA A 260 2.46 6.07 -13.38
N LEU A 261 3.01 6.04 -14.60
CA LEU A 261 3.64 7.18 -15.25
C LEU A 261 2.65 8.18 -15.87
N GLY A 262 1.34 7.91 -15.82
CA GLY A 262 0.29 8.79 -16.36
C GLY A 262 0.38 8.97 -17.88
N LEU A 263 0.68 7.89 -18.59
CA LEU A 263 0.91 7.87 -20.05
C LEU A 263 -0.24 7.23 -20.84
N ILE A 264 -1.30 6.74 -20.19
CA ILE A 264 -2.45 6.06 -20.83
C ILE A 264 -3.09 6.92 -21.93
N HIS A 265 -3.15 8.24 -21.76
CA HIS A 265 -3.82 9.15 -22.70
C HIS A 265 -2.89 9.74 -23.78
N SER A 266 -1.60 9.41 -23.78
CA SER A 266 -0.61 10.04 -24.67
C SER A 266 -0.55 9.46 -26.08
N GLN A 267 -1.11 8.26 -26.33
CA GLN A 267 -1.16 7.68 -27.68
C GLN A 267 -2.21 8.35 -28.58
N ASN A 268 -3.24 8.99 -28.01
CA ASN A 268 -4.32 9.60 -28.81
C ASN A 268 -3.94 10.96 -29.43
N TYR A 269 -2.81 11.56 -29.05
CA TYR A 269 -2.36 12.83 -29.63
C TYR A 269 -1.42 12.67 -30.84
N SER A 270 -0.83 11.49 -31.04
CA SER A 270 0.06 11.22 -32.18
C SER A 270 -0.67 10.72 -33.43
N ALA A 271 -1.91 10.24 -33.31
CA ALA A 271 -2.71 9.77 -34.44
C ALA A 271 -3.53 10.88 -35.14
N GLY A 272 -3.68 12.05 -34.51
CA GLY A 272 -4.51 13.16 -35.03
C GLY A 272 -3.78 14.22 -35.84
N GLN A 273 -2.51 14.02 -36.20
CA GLN A 273 -1.70 15.02 -36.94
C GLN A 273 -1.24 14.55 -38.34
N LEU A 274 -1.82 13.48 -38.89
CA LEU A 274 -1.43 12.94 -40.20
C LEU A 274 -2.53 12.93 -41.27
N GLU A 275 -3.73 13.49 -41.02
CA GLU A 275 -4.82 13.50 -42.03
C GLU A 275 -5.18 14.86 -42.64
N ASP A 276 -4.53 15.96 -42.24
CA ASP A 276 -4.69 17.26 -42.93
C ASP A 276 -3.41 17.60 -43.70
N ASN A 277 -3.14 16.89 -44.79
CA ASN A 277 -2.31 17.36 -45.92
C ASN A 277 -2.28 16.31 -47.03
N ILE A 278 -3.32 16.29 -47.88
CA ILE A 278 -3.18 15.82 -49.26
C ILE A 278 -3.89 16.87 -50.15
N PRO A 279 -3.21 17.40 -51.19
CA PRO A 279 -3.70 18.50 -52.03
C PRO A 279 -4.94 18.15 -52.87
#